data_AF-A0A2D9LIN0-F1
#
_entry.id   AF-A0A2D9LIN0-F1
#
_cell.length_a   1.000
_cell.length_b   1.000
_cell.length_c   1.000
_cell.angle_alpha   90.00
_cell.angle_beta   90.00
_cell.angle_gamma   90.00
#
_symmetry.space_group_name_H-M   'P 1'
#
loop_
_entity.id
_entity.type
_entity.pdbx_description
1 polymer ?
#
loop_
_entity_poly.entity_id
_entity_poly.type
_entity_poly.pdbx_seq_one_letter_code
_entity_poly.pdbx_strand_id
1 'polypeptide(L)'
;MDLALQISELLGGIGQFIFGLVAVALSILAFAKKRSDIFRSELAKSQFLEMGSIRTKLSEIFFDIYYVAQFKGQLDLMKWSLEDFRRECPDQWKQFTRYQENSLDLFYKFMTPEYYLFPKWVSAGKVLSHFEEMKKFAPFTIYATGSKTPEDLESYQAKIIALIKYIDVELSKHA
;
A
#
# COMPACT_ATOMS: atom_id res chain seq x y z
N MET A 1 23.59 63.67 31.00
CA MET A 1 24.14 62.99 29.81
C MET A 1 24.22 61.48 30.03
N ASP A 2 24.68 61.01 31.20
CA ASP A 2 24.76 59.57 31.54
C ASP A 2 23.44 58.79 31.54
N LEU A 3 22.35 59.37 32.07
CA LEU A 3 21.07 58.64 32.20
C LEU A 3 20.47 58.28 30.83
N ALA A 4 20.61 59.18 29.84
CA ALA A 4 20.13 58.95 28.48
C ALA A 4 20.95 57.86 27.75
N LEU A 5 22.25 57.79 28.04
CA LEU A 5 23.17 56.79 27.50
C LEU A 5 22.87 55.40 28.07
N GLN A 6 22.65 55.30 29.39
CA GLN A 6 22.28 54.04 30.05
C GLN A 6 20.91 53.51 29.61
N ILE A 7 19.92 54.39 29.42
CA ILE A 7 18.60 53.99 28.92
C ILE A 7 18.70 53.51 27.46
N SER A 8 19.53 54.16 26.64
CA SER A 8 19.77 53.74 25.25
C SER A 8 20.47 52.39 25.16
N GLU A 9 21.46 52.12 26.02
CA GLU A 9 22.14 50.81 26.08
C GLU A 9 21.21 49.70 26.56
N LEU A 10 20.40 49.98 27.59
CA LEU A 10 19.39 49.04 28.09
C LEU A 10 18.34 48.71 27.02
N LEU A 11 17.81 49.73 26.33
CA LEU A 11 16.86 49.55 25.22
C LEU A 11 17.50 48.82 24.03
N GLY A 12 18.77 49.08 23.74
CA GLY A 12 19.54 48.37 22.71
C GLY A 12 19.73 46.89 23.04
N GLY A 13 20.07 46.58 24.29
CA GLY A 13 20.21 45.19 24.78
C GLY A 13 18.89 44.43 24.81
N ILE A 14 17.81 45.07 25.25
CA ILE A 14 16.45 44.50 25.20
C ILE A 14 16.02 44.26 23.74
N GLY A 15 16.31 45.21 22.84
CA GLY A 15 16.05 45.06 21.41
C GLY A 15 16.78 43.85 20.80
N GLN A 16 18.09 43.73 21.04
CA GLN A 16 18.90 42.60 20.57
C GLN A 16 18.42 41.26 21.13
N PHE A 17 18.01 41.22 22.40
CA PHE A 17 17.45 40.01 23.02
C PHE A 17 16.13 39.58 22.36
N ILE A 18 15.21 40.51 22.12
CA ILE A 18 13.94 40.24 21.44
C ILE A 18 14.19 39.79 19.99
N PHE A 19 15.08 40.46 19.25
CA PHE A 19 15.46 40.04 17.90
C PHE A 19 16.10 38.65 17.89
N GLY A 20 16.92 38.33 18.88
CA GLY A 20 17.50 36.99 19.07
C GLY A 20 16.42 35.92 19.29
N LEU A 21 15.44 36.18 20.15
CA LEU A 21 14.30 35.27 20.38
C LEU A 21 13.46 35.07 19.12
N VAL A 22 13.17 36.14 18.38
CA VAL A 22 12.43 36.06 17.10
C VAL A 22 13.24 35.26 16.06
N ALA A 23 14.55 35.48 15.96
CA ALA A 23 15.41 34.72 15.06
C ALA A 23 15.44 33.22 15.38
N VAL A 24 15.48 32.86 16.67
CA VAL A 24 15.40 31.46 17.12
C VAL A 24 14.03 30.87 16.77
N ALA A 25 12.94 31.57 17.06
CA ALA A 25 11.58 31.11 16.73
C ALA A 25 11.39 30.90 15.22
N LEU A 26 11.88 31.84 14.39
CA LEU A 26 11.86 31.73 12.94
C LEU A 26 12.71 30.56 12.44
N SER A 27 13.87 30.31 13.05
CA SER A 27 14.74 29.19 12.70
C SER A 27 14.09 27.83 13.01
N ILE A 28 13.43 27.72 14.17
CA ILE A 28 12.66 26.52 14.55
C ILE A 28 11.49 26.31 13.58
N LEU A 29 10.76 27.36 13.24
CA LEU A 29 9.66 27.31 12.26
C LEU A 29 10.16 26.88 10.87
N ALA A 30 11.27 27.46 10.39
CA ALA A 30 11.87 27.10 9.12
C ALA A 30 12.35 25.64 9.10
N PHE A 31 12.96 25.17 10.18
CA PHE A 31 13.38 23.77 10.32
C PHE A 31 12.19 22.81 10.33
N ALA A 32 11.15 23.11 11.10
CA ALA A 32 9.92 22.32 11.16
C ALA A 32 9.23 22.25 9.79
N LYS A 33 9.16 23.38 9.09
CA LYS A 33 8.59 23.46 7.73
C LYS A 33 9.41 22.63 6.73
N LYS A 34 10.74 22.80 6.70
CA LYS A 34 11.62 22.02 5.81
C LYS A 34 11.50 20.52 6.08
N ARG A 35 11.45 20.10 7.34
CA ARG A 35 11.28 18.70 7.72
C ARG A 35 9.92 18.16 7.27
N SER A 36 8.85 18.93 7.46
CA SER A 36 7.51 18.59 6.95
C SER A 36 7.51 18.43 5.43
N ASP A 37 8.18 19.30 4.70
CA ASP A 37 8.23 19.24 3.23
C ASP A 37 8.97 17.99 2.75
N ILE A 38 10.10 17.63 3.38
CA ILE A 38 10.83 16.38 3.11
C ILE A 38 9.97 15.15 3.42
N PHE A 39 9.28 15.13 4.56
CA PHE A 39 8.38 14.02 4.89
C PHE A 39 7.25 13.87 3.87
N ARG A 40 6.66 14.99 3.43
CA ARG A 40 5.61 14.96 2.40
C ARG A 40 6.13 14.41 1.07
N SER A 41 7.34 14.78 0.66
CA SER A 41 7.93 14.25 -0.58
C SER A 41 8.24 12.76 -0.48
N GLU A 42 8.84 12.31 0.62
CA GLU A 42 9.16 10.88 0.84
C GLU A 42 7.90 10.04 1.01
N LEU A 43 6.86 10.56 1.68
CA LEU A 43 5.57 9.91 1.78
C LEU A 43 4.92 9.77 0.40
N ALA A 44 4.88 10.84 -0.40
CA ALA A 44 4.32 10.80 -1.75
C ALA A 44 5.04 9.78 -2.63
N LYS A 45 6.38 9.73 -2.57
CA LYS A 45 7.20 8.73 -3.26
C LYS A 45 6.86 7.31 -2.80
N SER A 46 6.75 7.09 -1.49
CA SER A 46 6.41 5.79 -0.92
C SER A 46 5.00 5.34 -1.32
N GLN A 47 4.03 6.26 -1.31
CA GLN A 47 2.67 6.00 -1.78
C GLN A 47 2.64 5.63 -3.27
N PHE A 48 3.42 6.30 -4.12
CA PHE A 48 3.54 5.97 -5.54
C PHE A 48 4.13 4.57 -5.74
N LEU A 49 5.23 4.24 -5.05
CA LEU A 49 5.86 2.92 -5.10
C LEU A 49 4.92 1.82 -4.59
N GLU A 50 4.18 2.09 -3.52
CA GLU A 50 3.20 1.15 -2.97
C GLU A 50 2.10 0.85 -3.99
N MET A 51 1.57 1.87 -4.67
CA MET A 51 0.56 1.67 -5.71
C MET A 51 1.11 0.86 -6.90
N GLY A 52 2.37 1.07 -7.28
CA GLY A 52 3.05 0.22 -8.27
C GLY A 52 3.21 -1.23 -7.80
N SER A 53 3.55 -1.45 -6.53
CA SER A 53 3.62 -2.78 -5.93
C SER A 53 2.26 -3.47 -5.92
N ILE A 54 1.20 -2.78 -5.50
CA ILE A 54 -0.17 -3.33 -5.47
C ILE A 54 -0.61 -3.73 -6.88
N ARG A 55 -0.37 -2.87 -7.87
CA ARG A 55 -0.66 -3.15 -9.28
C ARG A 55 0.06 -4.40 -9.79
N THR A 56 1.32 -4.57 -9.41
CA THR A 56 2.12 -5.76 -9.76
C THR A 56 1.53 -7.02 -9.15
N LYS A 57 1.24 -7.00 -7.84
CA LYS A 57 0.63 -8.14 -7.13
C LYS A 57 -0.73 -8.52 -7.68
N LEU A 58 -1.57 -7.53 -8.01
CA LEU A 58 -2.84 -7.76 -8.68
C LEU A 58 -2.65 -8.50 -10.03
N SER A 59 -1.64 -8.13 -10.80
CA SER A 59 -1.34 -8.79 -12.07
C SER A 59 -0.91 -10.24 -11.86
N GLU A 60 -0.07 -10.51 -10.87
CA GLU A 60 0.37 -11.87 -10.51
C GLU A 60 -0.82 -12.72 -10.04
N ILE A 61 -1.67 -12.19 -9.15
CA ILE A 61 -2.89 -12.87 -8.68
C ILE A 61 -3.83 -13.17 -9.85
N PHE A 62 -4.00 -12.25 -10.80
CA PHE A 62 -4.86 -12.46 -11.97
C PHE A 62 -4.45 -13.69 -12.78
N PHE A 63 -3.14 -13.88 -13.00
CA PHE A 63 -2.63 -15.06 -13.70
C PHE A 63 -2.72 -16.30 -12.82
N ASP A 64 -2.27 -16.22 -11.56
CA ASP A 64 -2.11 -17.39 -10.72
C ASP A 64 -3.44 -18.01 -10.30
N ILE A 65 -4.48 -17.20 -10.09
CA ILE A 65 -5.78 -17.71 -9.64
C ILE A 65 -6.39 -18.73 -10.60
N TYR A 66 -6.22 -18.53 -11.91
CA TYR A 66 -6.73 -19.44 -12.93
C TYR A 66 -6.16 -20.84 -12.77
N TYR A 67 -4.85 -20.93 -12.51
CA TYR A 67 -4.15 -22.20 -12.31
C TYR A 67 -4.43 -22.80 -10.92
N VAL A 68 -4.37 -21.97 -9.87
CA VAL A 68 -4.58 -22.43 -8.48
C VAL A 68 -5.98 -23.02 -8.29
N ALA A 69 -7.00 -22.49 -8.97
CA ALA A 69 -8.35 -23.04 -8.94
C ALA A 69 -8.42 -24.49 -9.43
N GLN A 70 -7.50 -24.91 -10.30
CA GLN A 70 -7.48 -26.27 -10.85
C GLN A 70 -6.70 -27.26 -9.99
N PHE A 71 -5.79 -26.78 -9.12
CA PHE A 71 -4.92 -27.65 -8.32
C PHE A 71 -5.69 -28.57 -7.37
N LYS A 72 -6.85 -28.13 -6.86
CA LYS A 72 -7.72 -29.01 -6.05
C LYS A 72 -8.15 -30.25 -6.83
N GLY A 73 -8.60 -30.07 -8.08
CA GLY A 73 -9.00 -31.19 -8.93
C GLY A 73 -7.85 -32.17 -9.18
N GLN A 74 -6.64 -31.63 -9.39
CA GLN A 74 -5.42 -32.44 -9.55
C GLN A 74 -5.09 -33.24 -8.28
N LEU A 75 -5.12 -32.60 -7.10
CA LEU A 75 -4.91 -33.27 -5.81
C LEU A 75 -5.92 -34.40 -5.58
N ASP A 76 -7.20 -34.14 -5.84
CA ASP A 76 -8.29 -35.10 -5.64
C ASP A 76 -8.15 -36.31 -6.59
N LEU A 77 -7.81 -36.07 -7.86
CA LEU A 77 -7.60 -37.13 -8.87
C LEU A 77 -6.40 -38.02 -8.53
N MET A 78 -5.29 -37.41 -8.13
CA MET A 78 -4.05 -38.12 -7.81
C MET A 78 -4.05 -38.72 -6.40
N LYS A 79 -5.06 -38.37 -5.58
CA LYS A 79 -5.13 -38.68 -4.14
C LYS A 79 -3.87 -38.22 -3.39
N TRP A 80 -3.34 -37.08 -3.81
CA TRP A 80 -2.13 -36.49 -3.23
C TRP A 80 -2.46 -35.65 -2.00
N SER A 81 -1.57 -35.71 -1.01
CA SER A 81 -1.54 -34.70 0.05
C SER A 81 -0.90 -33.40 -0.46
N LEU A 82 -1.02 -32.31 0.31
CA LEU A 82 -0.31 -31.06 0.00
C LEU A 82 1.22 -31.24 -0.02
N GLU A 83 1.75 -32.14 0.81
CA GLU A 83 3.19 -32.43 0.85
C GLU A 83 3.63 -33.20 -0.39
N ASP A 84 2.80 -34.16 -0.86
CA ASP A 84 3.05 -34.84 -2.14
C ASP A 84 3.02 -33.83 -3.29
N PHE A 85 2.02 -32.95 -3.34
CA PHE A 85 1.94 -31.93 -4.39
C PHE A 85 3.13 -30.96 -4.37
N ARG A 86 3.61 -30.56 -3.19
CA ARG A 86 4.81 -29.76 -3.04
C ARG A 86 6.06 -30.46 -3.58
N ARG A 87 6.19 -31.77 -3.33
CA ARG A 87 7.34 -32.59 -3.77
C ARG A 87 7.29 -32.88 -5.27
N GLU A 88 6.13 -33.32 -5.78
CA GLU A 88 5.96 -33.77 -7.16
C GLU A 88 5.76 -32.60 -8.14
N CYS A 89 5.25 -31.45 -7.68
CA CYS A 89 4.93 -30.28 -8.52
C CYS A 89 5.50 -28.97 -7.94
N PRO A 90 6.84 -28.85 -7.80
CA PRO A 90 7.46 -27.72 -7.10
C PRO A 90 7.17 -26.35 -7.72
N ASP A 91 7.00 -26.26 -9.05
CA ASP A 91 6.71 -24.98 -9.71
C ASP A 91 5.26 -24.54 -9.51
N GLN A 92 4.32 -25.49 -9.51
CA GLN A 92 2.91 -25.21 -9.16
C GLN A 92 2.80 -24.83 -7.68
N TRP A 93 3.61 -25.45 -6.82
CA TRP A 93 3.71 -25.06 -5.42
C TRP A 93 4.23 -23.63 -5.23
N LYS A 94 5.27 -23.24 -5.97
CA LYS A 94 5.76 -21.84 -5.98
C LYS A 94 4.68 -20.88 -6.47
N GLN A 95 3.94 -21.26 -7.51
CA GLN A 95 2.83 -20.46 -8.03
C GLN A 95 1.73 -20.28 -6.98
N PHE A 96 1.30 -21.37 -6.34
CA PHE A 96 0.35 -21.31 -5.22
C PHE A 96 0.85 -20.43 -4.07
N THR A 97 2.13 -20.57 -3.70
CA THR A 97 2.74 -19.79 -2.62
C THR A 97 2.70 -18.29 -2.95
N ARG A 98 3.11 -17.90 -4.17
CA ARG A 98 3.04 -16.51 -4.63
C ARG A 98 1.61 -15.96 -4.62
N TYR A 99 0.65 -16.73 -5.13
CA TYR A 99 -0.77 -16.37 -5.06
C TYR A 99 -1.21 -16.11 -3.63
N GLN A 100 -0.93 -17.04 -2.72
CA GLN A 100 -1.35 -16.95 -1.32
C GLN A 100 -0.72 -15.73 -0.63
N GLU A 101 0.59 -15.53 -0.76
CA GLU A 101 1.32 -14.42 -0.15
C GLU A 101 0.83 -13.07 -0.67
N ASN A 102 0.68 -12.93 -1.99
CA ASN A 102 0.20 -11.69 -2.59
C ASN A 102 -1.26 -11.40 -2.21
N SER A 103 -2.13 -12.41 -2.26
CA SER A 103 -3.53 -12.25 -1.86
C SER A 103 -3.66 -11.86 -0.40
N LEU A 104 -2.89 -12.47 0.51
CA LEU A 104 -2.88 -12.12 1.93
C LEU A 104 -2.36 -10.70 2.17
N ASP A 105 -1.25 -10.31 1.55
CA ASP A 105 -0.72 -8.95 1.67
C ASP A 105 -1.75 -7.90 1.24
N LEU A 106 -2.36 -8.08 0.07
CA LEU A 106 -3.41 -7.19 -0.40
C LEU A 106 -4.66 -7.25 0.50
N PHE A 107 -4.97 -8.41 1.08
CA PHE A 107 -6.14 -8.58 1.93
C PHE A 107 -6.05 -7.70 3.17
N TYR A 108 -4.91 -7.72 3.84
CA TYR A 108 -4.68 -6.89 5.02
C TYR A 108 -4.62 -5.41 4.68
N LYS A 109 -4.02 -5.03 3.56
CA LYS A 109 -3.99 -3.64 3.09
C LYS A 109 -5.39 -3.12 2.79
N PHE A 110 -6.21 -3.88 2.06
CA PHE A 110 -7.55 -3.45 1.66
C PHE A 110 -8.59 -3.53 2.79
N MET A 111 -8.38 -4.41 3.77
CA MET A 111 -9.21 -4.47 4.98
C MET A 111 -9.02 -3.21 5.85
N THR A 112 -7.84 -2.58 5.80
CA THR A 112 -7.49 -1.48 6.71
C THR A 112 -8.13 -0.16 6.24
N PRO A 113 -9.08 0.43 7.01
CA PRO A 113 -9.87 1.60 6.57
C PRO A 113 -9.06 2.86 6.26
N GLU A 114 -7.80 2.93 6.72
CA GLU A 114 -6.89 4.07 6.54
C GLU A 114 -5.44 3.58 6.35
N TYR A 115 -5.23 2.63 5.45
CA TYR A 115 -3.87 2.20 5.13
C TYR A 115 -3.03 3.41 4.70
N TYR A 116 -2.03 3.78 5.51
CA TYR A 116 -1.33 5.07 5.41
C TYR A 116 -0.57 5.29 4.09
N LEU A 117 -0.28 4.21 3.37
CA LEU A 117 0.32 4.26 2.04
C LEU A 117 -0.70 4.33 0.91
N PHE A 118 -2.01 4.33 1.18
CA PHE A 118 -2.98 4.75 0.19
C PHE A 118 -2.96 6.27 0.06
N PRO A 119 -2.60 6.79 -1.12
CA PRO A 119 -2.69 8.22 -1.36
C PRO A 119 -4.15 8.65 -1.49
N LYS A 120 -4.42 9.92 -1.19
CA LYS A 120 -5.77 10.50 -1.18
C LYS A 120 -6.50 10.41 -2.53
N TRP A 121 -5.76 10.27 -3.62
CA TRP A 121 -6.33 10.12 -4.97
C TRP A 121 -6.80 8.70 -5.27
N VAL A 122 -6.46 7.70 -4.45
CA VAL A 122 -7.03 6.34 -4.53
C VAL A 122 -8.40 6.31 -3.85
N SER A 123 -9.40 5.89 -4.61
CA SER A 123 -10.77 5.78 -4.13
C SER A 123 -10.94 4.58 -3.19
N ALA A 124 -11.26 4.87 -1.93
CA ALA A 124 -11.61 3.86 -0.94
C ALA A 124 -12.77 2.95 -1.41
N GLY A 125 -13.76 3.49 -2.13
CA GLY A 125 -14.87 2.70 -2.67
C GLY A 125 -14.43 1.68 -3.73
N LYS A 126 -13.42 2.01 -4.54
CA LYS A 126 -12.84 1.07 -5.53
C LYS A 126 -12.06 -0.05 -4.84
N VAL A 127 -11.25 0.30 -3.84
CA VAL A 127 -10.51 -0.66 -3.01
C VAL A 127 -11.47 -1.59 -2.26
N LEU A 128 -12.48 -1.03 -1.60
CA LEU A 128 -13.50 -1.79 -0.88
C LEU A 128 -14.27 -2.72 -1.82
N SER A 129 -14.68 -2.26 -3.00
CA SER A 129 -15.37 -3.12 -3.96
C SER A 129 -14.53 -4.32 -4.40
N HIS A 130 -13.21 -4.17 -4.50
CA HIS A 130 -12.30 -5.27 -4.79
C HIS A 130 -12.12 -6.19 -3.58
N PHE A 131 -11.96 -5.61 -2.38
CA PHE A 131 -11.87 -6.36 -1.12
C PHE A 131 -13.07 -7.27 -0.88
N GLU A 132 -14.27 -6.76 -1.12
CA GLU A 132 -15.52 -7.54 -1.00
C GLU A 132 -15.51 -8.80 -1.87
N GLU A 133 -14.97 -8.70 -3.08
CA GLU A 133 -14.82 -9.86 -3.96
C GLU A 133 -13.75 -10.82 -3.43
N MET A 134 -12.63 -10.26 -2.97
CA MET A 134 -11.48 -11.02 -2.48
C MET A 134 -11.81 -11.84 -1.22
N LYS A 135 -12.71 -11.37 -0.36
CA LYS A 135 -13.21 -12.12 0.81
C LYS A 135 -13.78 -13.49 0.45
N LYS A 136 -14.35 -13.66 -0.74
CA LYS A 136 -14.89 -14.94 -1.19
C LYS A 136 -13.80 -16.01 -1.31
N PHE A 137 -12.55 -15.61 -1.51
CA PHE A 137 -11.40 -16.49 -1.76
C PHE A 137 -10.53 -16.72 -0.52
N ALA A 138 -10.69 -15.91 0.54
CA ALA A 138 -10.00 -16.13 1.80
C ALA A 138 -10.37 -17.52 2.38
N PRO A 139 -9.40 -18.29 2.94
CA PRO A 139 -8.02 -17.94 3.27
C PRO A 139 -6.98 -18.17 2.16
N PHE A 140 -7.38 -18.13 0.88
CA PHE A 140 -6.51 -18.23 -0.30
C PHE A 140 -5.72 -19.54 -0.37
N THR A 141 -6.31 -20.63 0.12
CA THR A 141 -5.73 -21.97 0.03
C THR A 141 -6.16 -22.66 -1.27
N ILE A 142 -5.42 -23.69 -1.69
CA ILE A 142 -5.79 -24.53 -2.85
C ILE A 142 -7.25 -25.02 -2.73
N TYR A 143 -7.67 -25.44 -1.55
CA TYR A 143 -9.03 -25.92 -1.33
C TYR A 143 -10.07 -24.79 -1.35
N ALA A 144 -9.79 -23.64 -0.75
CA ALA A 144 -10.71 -22.51 -0.73
C ALA A 144 -10.93 -21.94 -2.14
N THR A 145 -9.85 -21.76 -2.90
CA THR A 145 -9.88 -21.25 -4.27
C THR A 145 -10.40 -22.29 -5.25
N GLY A 146 -9.99 -23.56 -5.12
CA GLY A 146 -10.44 -24.64 -6.01
C GLY A 146 -11.87 -25.13 -5.79
N SER A 147 -12.57 -24.60 -4.77
CA SER A 147 -14.00 -24.87 -4.56
C SER A 147 -14.90 -23.78 -5.15
N LYS A 148 -14.33 -22.77 -5.82
CA LYS A 148 -15.05 -21.66 -6.44
C LYS A 148 -15.60 -22.06 -7.80
N THR A 149 -16.75 -21.50 -8.16
CA THR A 149 -17.33 -21.75 -9.49
C THR A 149 -16.56 -20.95 -10.56
N PRO A 150 -16.68 -21.31 -11.84
CA PRO A 150 -16.15 -20.50 -12.93
C PRO A 150 -16.62 -19.05 -12.87
N GLU A 151 -17.89 -18.80 -12.52
CA GLU A 151 -18.45 -17.45 -12.41
C GLU A 151 -17.82 -16.64 -11.27
N ASP A 152 -17.51 -17.27 -10.13
CA ASP A 152 -16.78 -16.63 -9.04
C ASP A 152 -15.36 -16.22 -9.50
N LEU A 153 -14.67 -17.10 -10.23
CA LEU A 153 -13.33 -16.85 -10.76
C LEU A 153 -13.33 -15.70 -11.77
N GLU A 154 -14.26 -15.72 -12.72
CA GLU A 154 -14.44 -14.67 -13.72
C GLU A 154 -14.78 -13.32 -13.08
N SER A 155 -15.69 -13.32 -12.10
CA SER A 155 -16.04 -12.13 -11.33
C SER A 155 -14.83 -11.52 -10.64
N TYR A 156 -14.02 -12.35 -9.97
CA TYR A 156 -12.83 -11.86 -9.28
C TYR A 156 -11.74 -11.38 -10.24
N GLN A 157 -11.51 -12.10 -11.34
CA GLN A 157 -10.60 -11.67 -12.41
C GLN A 157 -11.04 -10.33 -13.03
N ALA A 158 -12.35 -10.13 -13.25
CA ALA A 158 -12.89 -8.87 -13.74
C ALA A 158 -12.65 -7.72 -12.73
N LYS A 159 -12.83 -7.98 -11.43
CA LYS A 159 -12.54 -7.01 -10.36
C LYS A 159 -11.04 -6.70 -10.24
N ILE A 160 -10.16 -7.67 -10.48
CA ILE A 160 -8.72 -7.44 -10.56
C ILE A 160 -8.40 -6.50 -11.74
N ILE A 161 -8.87 -6.82 -12.95
CA ILE A 161 -8.64 -5.99 -14.13
C ILE A 161 -9.18 -4.57 -13.94
N ALA A 162 -10.38 -4.43 -13.38
CA ALA A 162 -10.99 -3.12 -13.13
C ALA A 162 -10.15 -2.27 -12.17
N LEU A 163 -9.58 -2.88 -11.14
CA LEU A 163 -8.71 -2.19 -10.19
C LEU A 163 -7.35 -1.86 -10.81
N ILE A 164 -6.74 -2.76 -11.57
CA ILE A 164 -5.48 -2.49 -12.31
C ILE A 164 -5.67 -1.30 -13.24
N LYS A 165 -6.73 -1.30 -14.07
CA LYS A 165 -7.02 -0.18 -15.00
C LYS A 165 -7.20 1.14 -14.27
N TYR A 166 -7.87 1.11 -13.12
CA TYR A 166 -8.02 2.29 -12.29
C TYR A 166 -6.67 2.79 -11.76
N ILE A 167 -5.84 1.90 -11.22
CA ILE A 167 -4.52 2.25 -10.69
C ILE A 167 -3.61 2.78 -11.81
N ASP A 168 -3.59 2.15 -12.99
CA ASP A 168 -2.78 2.60 -14.13
C ASP A 168 -3.17 4.04 -14.56
N VAL A 169 -4.46 4.36 -14.57
CA VAL A 169 -4.96 5.72 -14.86
C VAL A 169 -4.54 6.71 -13.79
N GLU A 170 -4.66 6.37 -12.51
CA GLU A 170 -4.28 7.29 -11.44
C GLU A 170 -2.76 7.47 -11.34
N LEU A 171 -1.97 6.40 -11.51
CA LEU A 171 -0.51 6.50 -11.55
C LEU A 171 -0.04 7.40 -12.69
N SER A 172 -0.63 7.31 -13.89
CA SER A 172 -0.23 8.16 -15.02
C SER A 172 -0.55 9.65 -14.82
N LYS A 173 -1.55 10.00 -14.01
CA LYS A 173 -1.85 11.40 -13.65
C LYS A 173 -0.91 11.98 -12.59
N HIS A 174 -0.23 11.10 -11.86
CA HIS A 174 0.55 11.45 -10.66
C HIS A 174 2.03 11.02 -10.74
N ALA A 175 2.47 10.53 -11.91
CA ALA A 175 3.86 10.26 -12.27
C ALA A 175 4.53 11.54 -12.79
#